data_AF-E8R4W5-F1
#
_entry.id   AF-E8R4W5-F1
#
_cell.length_a   1.000
_cell.length_b   1.000
_cell.length_c   1.000
_cell.angle_alpha   90.00
_cell.angle_beta   90.00
_cell.angle_gamma   90.00
#
_symmetry.space_group_name_H-M   'P 1'
#
loop_
_entity.id
_entity.type
_entity.pdbx_description
1 polymer ?
#
loop_
_entity_poly.entity_id
_entity_poly.type
_entity_poly.pdbx_seq_one_letter_code
_entity_poly.pdbx_strand_id
1 'polypeptide(L)'
;MGADLMVFVTVFVLALFVGFELIVKVPPTLHTPLMSGSNAISGITAVGAVVAASSNSGLAAVLGFFAVAFAMTNVVGGFLVTHRMLGMFKARGTGTPGGHADADKVAAVHAKVSTNGAVGS
;
A
#
# COMPACT_ATOMS: atom_id res chain seq x y z
N MET A 1 -18.17 3.57 -33.66
CA MET A 1 -19.12 3.38 -32.54
C MET A 1 -19.39 1.91 -32.23
N GLY A 2 -19.93 1.11 -33.16
CA GLY A 2 -20.18 -0.32 -32.88
C GLY A 2 -18.90 -1.17 -32.70
N ALA A 3 -17.91 -1.01 -33.58
CA ALA A 3 -16.66 -1.77 -33.50
C ALA A 3 -15.81 -1.41 -32.27
N ASP A 4 -15.70 -0.12 -31.93
CA ASP A 4 -14.93 0.35 -30.77
C ASP A 4 -15.49 -0.18 -29.45
N LEU A 5 -16.82 -0.22 -29.33
CA LEU A 5 -17.49 -0.79 -28.16
C LEU A 5 -17.17 -2.28 -28.03
N MET A 6 -17.22 -3.04 -29.13
CA MET A 6 -16.84 -4.45 -29.11
C MET A 6 -15.39 -4.63 -28.65
N VAL A 7 -14.47 -3.81 -29.15
CA VAL A 7 -13.07 -3.82 -28.73
C VAL A 7 -12.93 -3.52 -27.23
N PHE A 8 -13.57 -2.46 -26.71
CA PHE A 8 -13.50 -2.12 -25.29
C PHE A 8 -14.09 -3.20 -24.39
N VAL A 9 -15.20 -3.83 -24.80
CA VAL A 9 -15.80 -4.95 -24.07
C VAL A 9 -14.88 -6.16 -24.07
N THR A 10 -14.28 -6.51 -25.23
CA THR A 10 -13.31 -7.61 -25.30
C THR A 10 -12.11 -7.34 -24.38
N VAL A 11 -11.52 -6.14 -24.45
CA VAL A 11 -10.39 -5.75 -23.58
C VAL A 11 -10.80 -5.80 -22.11
N PHE A 12 -11.99 -5.30 -21.76
CA PHE A 12 -12.51 -5.33 -20.39
C PHE A 12 -12.62 -6.76 -19.86
N VAL A 13 -13.24 -7.67 -20.62
CA VAL A 13 -13.40 -9.07 -20.21
C VAL A 13 -12.03 -9.76 -20.06
N LEU A 14 -11.13 -9.59 -21.03
CA LEU A 14 -9.78 -10.17 -20.95
C LEU A 14 -8.98 -9.61 -19.77
N ALA A 15 -9.09 -8.31 -19.47
CA ALA A 15 -8.44 -7.70 -18.33
C ALA A 15 -8.96 -8.25 -16.99
N LEU A 16 -10.25 -8.58 -16.88
CA LEU A 16 -10.82 -9.24 -15.69
C LEU A 16 -10.24 -10.65 -15.49
N PHE A 17 -10.16 -11.47 -16.55
CA PHE A 17 -9.54 -12.79 -16.49
C PHE A 17 -8.08 -12.71 -16.04
N VAL A 18 -7.31 -11.80 -16.64
CA VAL A 18 -5.91 -11.58 -16.26
C VAL A 18 -5.80 -11.10 -14.81
N GLY A 19 -6.63 -10.15 -14.39
CA GLY A 19 -6.63 -9.63 -13.02
C GLY A 19 -6.92 -10.72 -11.98
N PHE A 20 -7.91 -11.58 -12.23
CA PHE A 20 -8.24 -12.72 -11.38
C PHE A 20 -7.06 -13.68 -11.24
N GLU A 21 -6.48 -14.09 -12.38
CA GLU A 21 -5.37 -15.05 -12.41
C GLU A 21 -4.13 -14.53 -11.67
N LEU A 22 -3.87 -13.21 -11.74
CA LEU A 22 -2.77 -12.57 -11.02
C LEU A 22 -3.00 -12.54 -9.51
N ILE A 23 -4.20 -12.21 -9.05
CA ILE A 23 -4.51 -12.11 -7.60
C ILE A 23 -4.43 -13.48 -6.93
N VAL A 24 -4.96 -14.53 -7.57
CA VAL A 24 -4.98 -15.89 -7.01
C VAL A 24 -3.58 -16.48 -6.85
N LYS A 25 -2.61 -16.04 -7.66
CA LYS A 25 -1.22 -16.52 -7.62
C LYS A 25 -0.32 -15.81 -6.60
N VAL A 26 -0.82 -14.83 -5.86
CA VAL A 26 -0.01 -14.07 -4.91
C VAL A 26 0.13 -14.84 -3.58
N PRO A 27 1.34 -14.96 -3.00
CA PRO A 27 1.54 -15.68 -1.75
C PRO A 27 0.85 -14.98 -0.57
N PRO A 28 0.45 -15.70 0.49
CA PRO A 28 -0.34 -15.13 1.58
C PRO A 28 0.34 -13.99 2.33
N THR A 29 1.67 -13.98 2.37
CA THR A 29 2.48 -12.92 2.99
C THR A 29 2.32 -11.57 2.29
N LEU A 30 1.86 -11.56 1.04
CA LEU A 30 1.70 -10.35 0.23
C LEU A 30 0.24 -9.87 0.12
N HIS A 31 -0.75 -10.51 0.77
CA HIS A 31 -2.15 -10.04 0.69
C HIS A 31 -2.32 -8.60 1.19
N THR A 32 -1.68 -8.23 2.30
CA THR A 32 -1.77 -6.87 2.85
C THR A 32 -1.03 -5.83 1.97
N PRO A 33 0.20 -6.09 1.49
CA PRO A 33 0.83 -5.26 0.47
C PRO A 33 0.02 -5.15 -0.82
N LEU A 34 -0.61 -6.24 -1.28
CA LEU A 34 -1.42 -6.27 -2.49
C LEU A 34 -2.71 -5.47 -2.33
N MET A 35 -3.35 -5.55 -1.16
CA MET A 35 -4.52 -4.76 -0.81
C MET A 35 -4.19 -3.25 -0.79
N SER A 36 -3.02 -2.86 -0.28
CA SER A 36 -2.55 -1.47 -0.37
C SER A 36 -2.17 -1.09 -1.82
N GLY A 37 -1.61 -2.03 -2.58
CA GLY A 37 -1.24 -1.83 -3.97
C GLY A 37 -2.45 -1.57 -4.87
N SER A 38 -3.56 -2.29 -4.68
CA SER A 38 -4.80 -2.04 -5.42
C SER A 38 -5.42 -0.67 -5.11
N ASN A 39 -5.20 -0.14 -3.90
CA ASN A 39 -5.54 1.23 -3.57
C ASN A 39 -4.70 2.26 -4.35
N ALA A 40 -3.44 1.97 -4.66
CA ALA A 40 -2.63 2.83 -5.55
C ALA A 40 -3.13 2.80 -7.00
N ILE A 41 -3.57 1.62 -7.47
CA ILE A 41 -4.08 1.42 -8.84
C ILE A 41 -5.36 2.23 -9.09
N SER A 42 -6.22 2.41 -8.07
CA SER A 42 -7.42 3.26 -8.18
C SER A 42 -7.11 4.73 -8.52
N GLY A 43 -5.85 5.15 -8.33
CA GLY A 43 -5.31 6.43 -8.78
C GLY A 43 -5.44 6.70 -10.28
N ILE A 44 -5.82 5.70 -11.09
CA ILE A 44 -6.19 5.88 -12.52
C ILE A 44 -7.27 6.95 -12.74
N THR A 45 -8.06 7.24 -11.71
CA THR A 45 -9.00 8.38 -11.68
C THR A 45 -8.35 9.72 -12.04
N ALA A 46 -7.02 9.86 -11.90
CA ALA A 46 -6.25 11.02 -12.34
C ALA A 46 -6.46 11.36 -13.82
N VAL A 47 -6.61 10.35 -14.70
CA VAL A 47 -6.84 10.58 -16.13
C VAL A 47 -8.15 11.34 -16.35
N GLY A 48 -9.23 10.91 -15.69
CA GLY A 48 -10.52 11.60 -15.75
C GLY A 48 -10.49 12.97 -15.09
N ALA A 49 -9.76 13.10 -13.98
CA ALA A 49 -9.61 14.37 -13.27
C ALA A 49 -8.91 15.45 -14.09
N VAL A 50 -7.84 15.10 -14.82
CA VAL A 50 -7.13 16.03 -15.72
C VAL A 50 -8.04 16.49 -16.86
N VAL A 51 -8.81 15.58 -17.45
CA VAL A 51 -9.79 15.94 -18.49
C VAL A 51 -10.86 16.89 -17.94
N ALA A 52 -11.36 16.63 -16.73
CA ALA A 52 -12.35 17.50 -16.08
C ALA A 52 -11.77 18.89 -15.73
N ALA A 53 -10.53 18.94 -15.26
CA ALA A 53 -9.83 20.19 -14.94
C ALA A 53 -9.58 21.07 -16.17
N SER A 54 -9.48 20.48 -17.36
CA SER A 54 -9.33 21.19 -18.64
C SER A 54 -10.65 21.80 -19.17
N SER A 55 -11.75 21.71 -18.42
CA SER A 55 -13.06 22.23 -18.85
C SER A 55 -13.12 23.76 -18.86
N ASN A 56 -13.80 24.33 -19.86
CA ASN A 56 -14.03 25.78 -19.96
C ASN A 56 -15.14 26.29 -19.01
N SER A 57 -15.86 25.39 -18.35
CA SER A 57 -16.86 25.75 -17.33
C SER A 57 -16.18 25.98 -15.99
N GLY A 58 -16.35 27.17 -15.40
CA GLY A 58 -15.69 27.54 -14.14
C GLY A 58 -15.97 26.55 -12.99
N LEU A 59 -17.18 26.02 -12.89
CA LEU A 59 -17.53 25.03 -11.87
C LEU A 59 -16.83 23.69 -12.12
N ALA A 60 -16.79 23.23 -13.37
CA ALA A 60 -16.13 21.98 -13.75
C ALA A 60 -14.61 22.06 -13.57
N ALA A 61 -14.00 23.21 -13.86
CA ALA A 61 -12.58 23.45 -13.64
C ALA A 61 -12.22 23.40 -12.14
N VAL A 62 -13.02 24.02 -11.28
CA VAL A 62 -12.82 23.98 -9.82
C VAL A 62 -12.98 22.56 -9.27
N LEU A 63 -14.03 21.85 -9.66
CA LEU A 63 -14.23 20.45 -9.27
C LEU A 63 -13.13 19.54 -9.82
N GLY A 64 -12.68 19.79 -11.05
CA GLY A 64 -11.58 19.08 -11.69
C GLY A 64 -10.26 19.28 -10.94
N PHE A 65 -9.97 20.49 -10.47
CA PHE A 65 -8.81 20.77 -9.63
C PHE A 65 -8.82 19.93 -8.33
N PHE A 66 -9.94 19.88 -7.62
CA PHE A 66 -10.07 19.02 -6.43
C PHE A 66 -10.01 17.53 -6.80
N ALA A 67 -10.61 17.12 -7.92
CA ALA A 67 -10.53 15.75 -8.40
C ALA A 67 -9.07 15.32 -8.65
N VAL A 68 -8.24 16.21 -9.20
CA VAL A 68 -6.80 15.94 -9.38
C VAL A 68 -6.11 15.77 -8.02
N ALA A 69 -6.38 16.65 -7.04
CA ALA A 69 -5.82 16.53 -5.70
C ALA A 69 -6.20 15.20 -5.02
N PHE A 70 -7.46 14.78 -5.13
CA PHE A 70 -7.91 13.48 -4.61
C PHE A 70 -7.30 12.30 -5.37
N ALA A 71 -7.21 12.37 -6.69
CA ALA A 71 -6.57 11.33 -7.48
C ALA A 71 -5.09 11.16 -7.10
N MET A 72 -4.37 12.27 -6.94
CA MET A 72 -2.97 12.26 -6.48
C MET A 72 -2.82 11.69 -5.07
N THR A 73 -3.80 11.91 -4.18
CA THR A 73 -3.79 11.31 -2.83
C THR A 73 -3.84 9.78 -2.89
N ASN A 74 -4.65 9.21 -3.80
CA ASN A 74 -4.72 7.75 -4.00
C ASN A 74 -3.41 7.19 -4.57
N VAL A 75 -2.81 7.89 -5.54
CA VAL A 75 -1.50 7.53 -6.12
C VAL A 75 -0.42 7.57 -5.04
N VAL A 76 -0.17 8.74 -4.45
CA VAL A 76 0.94 8.97 -3.53
C VAL A 76 0.75 8.17 -2.23
N GLY A 77 -0.43 8.22 -1.63
CA GLY A 77 -0.73 7.46 -0.42
C GLY A 77 -0.62 5.95 -0.64
N GLY A 78 -1.19 5.45 -1.73
CA GLY A 78 -1.14 4.03 -2.08
C GLY A 78 0.29 3.54 -2.29
N PHE A 79 1.13 4.27 -3.05
CA PHE A 79 2.51 3.87 -3.31
C PHE A 79 3.41 3.99 -2.07
N LEU A 80 3.27 5.04 -1.25
CA LEU A 80 4.07 5.21 -0.04
C LEU A 80 3.82 4.10 0.99
N VAL A 81 2.55 3.77 1.24
CA VAL A 81 2.19 2.70 2.18
C VAL A 81 2.66 1.34 1.65
N THR A 82 2.44 1.07 0.36
CA THR A 82 2.91 -0.17 -0.28
C THR A 82 4.44 -0.29 -0.21
N HIS A 83 5.18 0.79 -0.47
CA HIS A 83 6.64 0.79 -0.37
C HIS A 83 7.12 0.52 1.06
N ARG A 84 6.50 1.13 2.07
CA ARG A 84 6.80 0.84 3.49
C ARG A 84 6.51 -0.62 3.84
N MET A 85 5.43 -1.18 3.33
CA MET A 85 5.08 -2.59 3.52
C MET A 85 6.11 -3.53 2.87
N LEU A 86 6.52 -3.24 1.64
CA LEU A 86 7.48 -4.05 0.90
C LEU A 86 8.91 -3.94 1.45
N GLY A 87 9.29 -2.80 2.02
CA GLY A 87 10.58 -2.60 2.68
C GLY A 87 10.83 -3.57 3.84
N MET A 88 9.77 -4.04 4.50
CA MET A 88 9.86 -5.02 5.59
C MET A 88 10.29 -6.41 5.14
N PHE A 89 10.12 -6.75 3.84
CA PHE A 89 10.67 -8.00 3.28
C PHE A 89 12.17 -7.91 2.97
N LYS A 90 12.70 -6.71 2.71
CA LYS A 90 14.13 -6.48 2.44
C LYS A 90 14.96 -6.43 3.73
N ALA A 91 14.40 -5.90 4.81
CA ALA A 91 15.10 -5.65 6.07
C ALA A 91 15.57 -6.91 6.83
N ARG A 92 15.18 -8.12 6.39
CA ARG A 92 15.61 -9.38 7.01
C ARG A 92 16.88 -9.99 6.39
N GLY A 93 17.53 -9.29 5.45
CA GLY A 93 18.70 -9.76 4.70
C GLY A 93 20.04 -9.09 5.02
N THR A 94 20.10 -8.08 5.88
CA THR A 94 21.38 -7.46 6.29
C THR A 94 21.46 -7.43 7.80
N GLY A 95 22.36 -8.24 8.36
CA GLY A 95 22.79 -8.10 9.74
C GLY A 95 23.34 -6.69 9.96
N THR A 96 22.58 -5.86 10.62
CA THR A 96 23.12 -4.81 11.49
C THR A 96 22.40 -4.97 12.82
N PRO A 97 23.11 -5.40 13.88
CA PRO A 97 22.51 -5.68 15.16
C PRO A 97 22.11 -4.36 15.83
N GLY A 98 20.84 -3.98 15.70
CA GLY A 98 20.17 -3.06 16.62
C GLY A 98 19.78 -3.71 17.96
N GLY A 99 20.20 -4.96 18.19
CA GLY A 99 19.98 -5.71 19.43
C GLY A 99 21.01 -5.41 20.51
N HIS A 100 21.26 -4.15 20.83
CA HIS A 100 22.13 -3.76 21.96
C HIS A 100 21.46 -2.83 22.98
N ALA A 101 20.12 -2.77 23.02
CA ALA A 101 19.42 -2.07 24.09
C ALA A 101 18.41 -2.94 24.88
N ASP A 102 18.08 -4.13 24.38
CA ASP A 102 17.04 -4.98 24.98
C ASP A 102 17.59 -6.25 25.65
N ALA A 103 18.72 -6.78 25.21
CA ALA A 103 19.34 -7.95 25.86
C ALA A 103 19.79 -7.63 27.29
N ASP A 104 20.39 -6.46 27.51
CA ASP A 104 20.78 -5.99 28.85
C ASP A 104 19.56 -5.71 29.74
N LYS A 105 18.43 -5.26 29.16
CA LYS A 105 17.20 -5.03 29.92
C LYS A 105 16.52 -6.32 30.34
N VAL A 106 16.51 -7.34 29.46
CA VAL A 106 15.95 -8.66 29.77
C VAL A 106 16.83 -9.40 30.79
N ALA A 107 18.16 -9.31 30.66
CA ALA A 107 19.09 -9.84 31.66
C ALA A 107 18.97 -9.11 33.01
N ALA A 108 18.83 -7.78 33.02
CA ALA A 108 18.63 -7.00 34.24
C ALA A 108 17.28 -7.28 34.93
N VAL A 109 16.22 -7.58 34.17
CA VAL A 109 14.92 -7.99 34.72
C VAL A 109 15.00 -9.38 35.35
N HIS A 110 15.64 -10.34 34.69
CA HIS A 110 15.86 -11.68 35.27
C HIS A 110 16.77 -11.63 36.51
N ALA A 111 17.80 -10.79 36.51
CA ALA A 111 18.67 -10.59 37.66
C ALA A 111 17.93 -9.96 38.86
N LYS A 112 17.08 -8.95 38.64
CA LYS A 112 16.28 -8.31 39.71
C LYS A 112 15.22 -9.25 40.30
N VAL A 113 14.65 -10.15 39.51
CA VAL A 113 13.69 -11.15 40.00
C VAL A 113 14.36 -12.20 40.88
N SER A 114 15.60 -12.60 40.56
CA SER A 114 16.35 -13.56 41.38
C SER A 114 16.82 -12.99 42.73
N THR A 115 17.04 -11.67 42.83
CA THR A 115 17.50 -11.04 44.09
C THR A 115 16.35 -10.67 45.04
N ASN A 116 15.14 -10.41 44.53
CA ASN A 116 13.99 -10.06 45.37
C ASN A 116 13.27 -11.25 46.02
N GLY A 117 13.61 -12.49 45.64
CA GLY A 117 13.07 -13.71 46.27
C GLY A 117 13.76 -14.12 47.57
N ALA A 118 14.84 -13.44 47.98
CA ALA A 118 15.67 -13.81 49.14
C ALA A 118 15.52 -12.88 50.37
N VAL A 119 14.60 -11.90 50.33
CA VAL A 119 14.33 -10.97 51.44
C VAL A 119 12.84 -10.98 51.74
N GLY A 120 12.37 -12.09 52.35
CA GLY A 120 10.95 -12.29 52.61
C GLY A 120 10.65 -13.52 53.46
N SER A 121 11.50 -13.81 54.44
CA SER A 121 11.26 -14.79 55.51
C SER A 121 11.68 -14.20 56.85
#